data_AF-A0A1D6EUM2-F1
#
_entry.id   AF-A0A1D6EUM2-F1
#
_cell.length_a   1.000
_cell.length_b   1.000
_cell.length_c   1.000
_cell.angle_alpha   90.00
_cell.angle_beta   90.00
_cell.angle_gamma   90.00
#
_symmetry.space_group_name_H-M   'P 1'
#
loop_
_entity.id
_entity.type
_entity.pdbx_description
1 polymer ?
#
loop_
_entity_poly.entity_id
_entity_poly.type
_entity_poly.pdbx_seq_one_letter_code
_entity_poly.pdbx_strand_id
1 'polypeptide(L)'
;MPPAVLRILNFKACRGAIMFGDPLLPSECCLIIEELKATSLCFQCAHGRPTTVPILNIASLHDELARLQMLSGRKAETWHGLGHHEPSLERAHMRLERLRKLRRGL
;
A
#
# COMPACT_ATOMS: atom_id res chain seq x y z
N MET A 1 -9.82 -28.79 8.69
CA MET A 1 -11.08 -28.12 9.06
C MET A 1 -12.21 -28.74 8.24
N PRO A 2 -13.38 -29.10 8.81
CA PRO A 2 -14.41 -29.84 8.09
C PRO A 2 -14.93 -29.09 6.84
N PRO A 3 -15.20 -29.77 5.71
CA PRO A 3 -15.59 -29.09 4.46
C PRO A 3 -16.83 -28.20 4.58
N ALA A 4 -17.81 -28.60 5.39
CA ALA A 4 -19.02 -27.80 5.61
C ALA A 4 -18.72 -26.45 6.27
N VAL A 5 -17.83 -26.44 7.25
CA VAL A 5 -17.46 -25.22 7.97
C VAL A 5 -16.61 -24.32 7.05
N LEU A 6 -15.70 -24.87 6.24
CA LEU A 6 -14.95 -24.10 5.23
C LEU A 6 -15.89 -23.40 4.23
N ARG A 7 -16.91 -24.11 3.72
CA ARG A 7 -17.91 -23.51 2.82
C ARG A 7 -18.65 -22.33 3.46
N ILE A 8 -19.03 -22.47 4.73
CA ILE A 8 -19.73 -21.40 5.47
C ILE A 8 -18.79 -20.20 5.67
N LEU A 9 -17.53 -20.42 6.02
CA LEU A 9 -16.55 -19.34 6.16
C LEU A 9 -16.32 -18.61 4.84
N ASN A 10 -16.12 -19.33 3.74
CA ASN A 10 -15.92 -18.74 2.41
C ASN A 10 -17.15 -17.89 1.99
N PHE A 11 -18.36 -18.42 2.22
CA PHE A 11 -19.59 -17.69 1.95
C PHE A 11 -19.72 -16.41 2.78
N LYS A 12 -19.44 -16.50 4.09
CA LYS A 12 -19.47 -15.33 4.99
C LYS A 12 -18.44 -14.29 4.61
N ALA A 13 -17.22 -14.72 4.27
CA ALA A 13 -16.16 -13.82 3.79
C ALA A 13 -16.59 -13.08 2.52
N CYS A 14 -17.25 -13.75 1.55
CA CYS A 14 -17.72 -13.10 0.33
C CYS A 14 -18.85 -12.10 0.58
N ARG A 15 -19.82 -12.47 1.43
CA ARG A 15 -21.06 -11.69 1.62
C ARG A 15 -20.90 -10.53 2.58
N GLY A 16 -19.91 -10.59 3.48
CA GLY A 16 -19.56 -9.49 4.39
C GLY A 16 -18.36 -8.66 3.92
N ALA A 17 -17.83 -8.92 2.72
CA ALA A 17 -16.74 -8.12 2.16
C ALA A 17 -17.24 -6.74 1.72
N ILE A 18 -16.31 -5.81 1.63
CA ILE A 18 -16.49 -4.53 0.91
C ILE A 18 -16.78 -4.86 -0.56
N MET A 19 -17.78 -4.18 -1.13
CA MET A 19 -18.31 -4.44 -2.45
C MET A 19 -17.87 -3.37 -3.46
N PHE A 20 -17.98 -3.68 -4.75
CA PHE A 20 -17.75 -2.69 -5.79
C PHE A 20 -18.80 -1.58 -5.70
N GLY A 21 -18.32 -0.34 -5.69
CA GLY A 21 -19.16 0.86 -5.57
C GLY A 21 -19.27 1.39 -4.14
N ASP A 22 -18.78 0.68 -3.13
CA ASP A 22 -18.71 1.19 -1.77
C ASP A 22 -17.68 2.33 -1.70
N PRO A 23 -18.04 3.53 -1.17
CA PRO A 23 -17.10 4.61 -0.99
C PRO A 23 -16.13 4.26 0.14
N LEU A 24 -14.82 4.45 -0.10
CA LEU A 24 -13.78 4.26 0.90
C LEU A 24 -12.93 5.52 1.03
N LEU A 25 -12.64 5.88 2.28
CA LEU A 25 -11.65 6.89 2.61
C LEU A 25 -10.24 6.35 2.38
N PRO A 26 -9.25 7.22 2.08
CA PRO A 26 -7.86 6.79 1.92
C PRO A 26 -7.32 5.99 3.12
N SER A 27 -7.73 6.34 4.35
CA SER A 27 -7.33 5.60 5.56
C SER A 27 -7.87 4.17 5.60
N GLU A 28 -9.08 3.95 5.10
CA GLU A 28 -9.70 2.61 5.03
C GLU A 28 -8.98 1.76 3.99
N CYS A 29 -8.66 2.34 2.82
CA CYS A 29 -7.83 1.69 1.82
C CYS A 29 -6.47 1.27 2.40
N CYS A 30 -5.79 2.16 3.14
CA CYS A 30 -4.52 1.83 3.80
C CYS A 30 -4.66 0.68 4.80
N LEU A 31 -5.72 0.70 5.61
CA LEU A 31 -5.98 -0.36 6.58
C LEU A 31 -6.19 -1.71 5.90
N ILE A 32 -6.98 -1.76 4.81
CA ILE A 32 -7.20 -2.98 4.03
C ILE A 32 -5.88 -3.58 3.55
N ILE A 33 -4.96 -2.75 3.06
CA ILE A 33 -3.66 -3.21 2.57
C ILE A 33 -2.78 -3.75 3.71
N GLU A 34 -2.75 -3.08 4.88
CA GLU A 34 -1.96 -3.55 6.02
C GLU A 34 -2.52 -4.86 6.59
N GLU A 35 -3.84 -4.98 6.72
CA GLU A 35 -4.49 -6.21 7.17
C GLU A 35 -4.29 -7.36 6.16
N LEU A 36 -4.40 -7.08 4.86
CA LEU A 36 -4.17 -8.07 3.81
C LEU A 36 -2.75 -8.65 3.89
N LYS A 37 -1.75 -7.78 4.09
CA LYS A 37 -0.34 -8.15 4.25
C LYS A 37 -0.09 -9.06 5.46
N ALA A 38 -0.90 -8.94 6.52
CA ALA A 38 -0.79 -9.79 7.71
C ALA A 38 -1.40 -11.19 7.53
N THR A 39 -2.13 -11.44 6.44
CA THR A 39 -2.74 -12.76 6.16
C THR A 39 -1.75 -13.74 5.52
N SER A 40 -1.99 -15.03 5.72
CA SER A 40 -1.16 -16.10 5.13
C SER A 40 -1.35 -16.29 3.63
N LEU A 41 -2.46 -15.80 3.05
CA LEU A 41 -2.81 -15.94 1.63
C LEU A 41 -3.20 -14.58 1.03
N CYS A 42 -2.31 -13.61 1.17
CA CYS A 42 -2.55 -12.22 0.79
C CYS A 42 -2.83 -11.99 -0.71
N PHE A 43 -2.45 -12.93 -1.59
CA PHE A 43 -2.64 -12.83 -3.04
C PHE A 43 -3.86 -13.62 -3.56
N GLN A 44 -4.60 -14.31 -2.70
CA GLN A 44 -5.69 -15.20 -3.11
C GLN A 44 -6.87 -15.09 -2.15
N CYS A 45 -8.06 -14.79 -2.67
CA CYS A 45 -9.27 -14.76 -1.86
C CYS A 45 -9.75 -16.18 -1.52
N ALA A 46 -10.74 -16.29 -0.64
CA ALA A 46 -11.36 -17.56 -0.22
C ALA A 46 -11.93 -18.42 -1.38
N HIS A 47 -12.13 -17.83 -2.56
CA HIS A 47 -12.66 -18.49 -3.77
C HIS A 47 -11.59 -18.69 -4.86
N GLY A 48 -10.33 -18.37 -4.56
CA GLY A 48 -9.22 -18.55 -5.50
C GLY A 48 -8.97 -17.38 -6.45
N ARG A 49 -9.72 -16.27 -6.35
CA ARG A 49 -9.48 -15.09 -7.20
C ARG A 49 -8.23 -14.33 -6.73
N PRO A 50 -7.46 -13.72 -7.64
CA PRO A 50 -6.37 -12.84 -7.25
C PRO A 50 -6.92 -11.60 -6.52
N THR A 51 -6.29 -11.22 -5.41
CA THR A 51 -6.66 -10.04 -4.62
C THR A 51 -5.99 -8.77 -5.13
N THR A 52 -4.77 -8.88 -5.64
CA THR A 52 -3.98 -7.77 -6.19
C THR A 52 -3.32 -8.18 -7.50
N VAL A 53 -3.21 -7.26 -8.44
CA VAL A 53 -2.54 -7.48 -9.73
C VAL A 53 -1.48 -6.39 -9.92
N PRO A 54 -0.24 -6.74 -10.31
CA PRO A 54 0.77 -5.74 -10.63
C PRO A 54 0.34 -4.95 -11.87
N ILE A 55 0.28 -3.63 -11.75
CA ILE A 55 -0.07 -2.74 -12.88
C ILE A 55 1.19 -2.40 -13.69
N LEU A 56 2.30 -2.16 -13.00
CA LEU A 56 3.52 -1.64 -13.61
C LEU A 56 4.75 -2.02 -12.80
N ASN A 57 5.84 -2.35 -13.50
CA ASN A 57 7.17 -2.40 -12.92
C ASN A 57 7.86 -1.03 -13.11
N ILE A 58 8.15 -0.36 -11.99
CA ILE A 58 8.73 0.98 -12.00
C ILE A 58 10.16 0.99 -12.58
N ALA A 59 10.97 -0.05 -12.32
CA ALA A 59 12.32 -0.15 -12.86
C ALA A 59 12.28 -0.27 -14.38
N SER A 60 11.44 -1.17 -14.91
CA SER A 60 11.25 -1.31 -16.36
C SER A 60 10.71 -0.04 -17.01
N LEU A 61 9.83 0.70 -16.32
CA LEU A 61 9.37 2.01 -16.80
C LEU A 61 10.53 3.01 -16.86
N HIS A 62 11.37 3.09 -15.82
CA HIS A 62 12.51 4.00 -15.80
C HIS A 62 13.50 3.69 -16.92
N ASP A 63 13.80 2.41 -17.16
CA ASP A 63 14.69 1.98 -18.24
C ASP A 63 14.15 2.43 -19.61
N GLU A 64 12.85 2.25 -19.87
CA GLU A 64 12.25 2.67 -21.13
C GLU A 64 12.19 4.20 -21.25
N LEU A 65 11.88 4.93 -20.17
CA LEU A 65 11.87 6.39 -20.19
C LEU A 65 13.27 6.97 -20.39
N ALA A 66 14.32 6.34 -19.86
CA ALA A 66 15.71 6.70 -20.10
C ALA A 66 16.10 6.47 -21.56
N ARG A 67 15.73 5.31 -22.11
CA ARG A 67 15.93 4.94 -23.52
C ARG A 67 15.27 5.95 -24.47
N LEU A 68 14.07 6.41 -24.14
CA LEU A 68 13.32 7.41 -24.90
C LEU A 68 13.78 8.86 -24.64
N GLN A 69 14.84 9.07 -23.84
CA GLN A 69 15.35 10.40 -23.45
C GLN A 69 14.30 11.30 -22.77
N MET A 70 13.24 10.71 -22.19
CA MET A 70 12.10 11.42 -21.57
C MET A 70 12.31 11.78 -20.09
N LEU A 71 13.46 11.42 -19.51
CA LEU A 71 13.86 11.75 -18.13
C LEU A 71 14.74 12.99 -18.05
N SER A 72 15.27 13.47 -19.17
CA SER A 72 16.05 14.70 -19.30
C SER A 72 15.13 15.93 -19.19
N GLY A 73 14.70 16.30 -17.98
CA GLY A 73 14.03 17.59 -17.72
C GLY A 73 12.75 17.55 -16.87
N ARG A 74 12.27 16.38 -16.42
CA ARG A 74 11.10 16.34 -15.52
C ARG A 74 11.50 16.69 -14.09
N LYS A 75 11.32 17.97 -13.74
CA LYS A 75 11.34 18.49 -12.37
C LYS A 75 10.43 17.60 -11.50
N ALA A 76 10.90 17.15 -10.35
CA ALA A 76 10.17 16.23 -9.47
C ALA A 76 8.78 16.79 -9.14
N GLU A 77 7.74 16.26 -9.80
CA GLU A 77 6.37 16.65 -9.52
C GLU A 77 5.98 16.13 -8.14
N THR A 78 5.41 17.02 -7.33
CA THR A 78 4.94 16.72 -5.99
C THR A 78 3.63 15.94 -6.09
N TRP A 79 3.60 14.72 -5.53
CA TRP A 79 2.37 13.94 -5.41
C TRP A 79 1.52 14.53 -4.28
N HIS A 80 0.43 15.24 -4.61
CA HIS A 80 -0.43 15.90 -3.62
C HIS A 80 0.35 16.78 -2.62
N GLY A 81 1.38 17.48 -3.09
CA GLY A 81 2.26 18.31 -2.23
C GLY A 81 3.35 17.53 -1.48
N LEU A 82 3.40 16.20 -1.62
CA LEU A 82 4.44 15.33 -1.07
C LEU A 82 5.45 14.96 -2.18
N GLY A 83 6.68 15.42 -2.05
CA GLY A 83 7.77 15.03 -2.93
C GLY A 83 8.48 13.77 -2.41
N HIS A 84 8.93 12.90 -3.32
CA HIS A 84 9.95 11.91 -3.00
C HIS A 84 11.22 12.67 -2.63
N HIS A 85 11.54 12.67 -1.34
CA HIS A 85 12.74 13.28 -0.82
C HIS A 85 13.69 12.16 -0.46
N GLU A 86 14.94 12.24 -0.91
CA GLU A 86 15.92 11.21 -0.57
C GLU A 86 15.99 10.98 0.95
N PRO A 87 16.16 9.73 1.39
CA PRO A 87 16.43 9.42 2.79
C PRO A 87 17.60 10.28 3.28
N SER A 88 17.36 11.18 4.22
CA SER A 88 18.41 12.03 4.79
C SER A 88 18.56 11.77 6.28
N LEU A 89 19.82 11.66 6.70
CA LEU A 89 20.19 11.49 8.11
C LEU A 89 19.68 12.66 8.94
N GLU A 90 19.67 13.87 8.39
CA GLU A 90 19.16 15.07 9.03
C GLU A 90 17.66 14.96 9.33
N ARG A 91 16.85 14.41 8.41
CA ARG A 91 15.41 14.19 8.65
C ARG A 91 15.18 13.14 9.73
N ALA A 92 15.95 12.05 9.71
CA ALA A 92 15.86 11.01 10.73
C ALA A 92 16.20 11.58 12.11
N HIS A 93 17.26 12.38 12.19
CA HIS A 93 17.69 13.07 13.41
C HIS A 93 16.62 14.04 13.93
N MET A 94 16.03 14.87 13.06
CA MET A 94 14.94 15.77 13.44
C MET A 94 13.70 15.04 14.00
N ARG A 95 13.34 13.89 13.43
CA ARG A 95 12.23 13.06 13.92
C ARG A 95 12.54 12.50 15.31
N LEU A 96 13.74 11.99 15.52
CA LEU A 96 14.22 11.52 16.82
C LEU A 96 14.18 12.63 17.88
N GLU A 97 14.65 13.83 17.55
CA GLU A 97 14.63 14.97 18.47
C GLU A 97 13.21 15.45 18.81
N ARG A 98 12.29 15.46 17.82
CA ARG A 98 10.88 15.75 18.09
C ARG A 98 10.25 14.73 19.05
N LEU A 99 10.52 13.44 18.85
CA LEU A 99 10.02 12.38 19.74
C LEU A 99 10.59 12.50 21.15
N ARG A 100 11.88 12.85 21.28
CA ARG A 100 12.53 13.11 22.58
C ARG A 100 11.91 14.29 23.30
N LYS A 101 11.56 15.37 22.59
CA LYS A 101 10.88 16.55 23.18
C LYS A 101 9.47 16.22 23.64
N LEU A 102 8.69 15.49 22.84
CA LEU A 102 7.35 15.01 23.23
C LEU A 102 7.38 14.14 24.49
N ARG A 103 8.40 13.30 24.64
CA ARG A 103 8.57 12.42 25.80
C ARG A 103 9.09 13.13 27.06
N ARG A 104 9.64 14.34 26.94
CA ARG A 104 10.08 15.18 28.07
C ARG A 104 9.01 16.19 28.52
N GLY A 105 7.92 16.33 27.77
CA GLY A 105 6.77 17.16 28.12
C GLY A 105 5.59 16.38 28.72
N LEU A 106 5.81 15.09 29.05
CA LEU A 106 4.93 14.21 29.81
C LEU A 106 5.57 13.96 31.18
#